data_AF-A0A9J6DKA2-F1
#
_entry.id   AF-A0A9J6DKA2-F1
#
_cell.length_a   1.000
_cell.length_b   1.000
_cell.length_c   1.000
_cell.angle_alpha   90.00
_cell.angle_beta   90.00
_cell.angle_gamma   90.00
#
_symmetry.space_group_name_H-M   'P 1'
#
loop_
_entity.id
_entity.type
_entity.pdbx_description
1 polymer ?
#
loop_
_entity_poly.entity_id
_entity_poly.type
_entity_poly.pdbx_seq_one_letter_code
_entity_poly.pdbx_strand_id
1 'polypeptide(L)'
;MPTCCASGCKSRYSRGKKIFSLPRGKDNATRQEVWLQRIGRTDLDPVLSRLCEMHLQVPNVTHCSLFNSLFSSSSSWDADQAVVAALHKRIATLEECLNNMKRKVAALQQQKSRANRRNHELTRNIKKYLSPDQLQGMWTCSMREKQWSTETIQKGLKLRLACGSRGYNATARAEWGSAEDVSRACPAQLPATRDHEGGGRARRREGRNADESPHPRWRTSLLPR
;
A
#
# COMPACT_ATOMS: atom_id res chain seq x y z
N MET A 1 37.70 -38.61 -31.34
CA MET A 1 37.68 -38.02 -29.97
C MET A 1 37.26 -36.55 -30.06
N PRO A 2 36.36 -36.05 -29.21
CA PRO A 2 35.84 -34.69 -29.35
C PRO A 2 36.90 -33.62 -29.04
N THR A 3 36.93 -32.58 -29.88
CA THR A 3 37.84 -31.42 -29.79
C THR A 3 37.05 -30.12 -29.75
N CYS A 4 37.62 -29.07 -29.16
CA CYS A 4 36.99 -27.74 -29.14
C CYS A 4 37.06 -27.09 -30.53
N CYS A 5 35.97 -26.45 -30.95
CA CYS A 5 35.83 -25.75 -32.24
C CYS A 5 36.14 -24.25 -32.15
N ALA A 6 36.44 -23.72 -30.96
CA ALA A 6 36.87 -22.34 -30.81
C ALA A 6 38.19 -22.07 -31.57
N SER A 7 38.30 -20.91 -32.19
CA SER A 7 39.48 -20.51 -32.96
C SER A 7 40.75 -20.58 -32.08
N GLY A 8 41.76 -21.32 -32.56
CA GLY A 8 43.02 -21.51 -31.84
C GLY A 8 42.98 -22.41 -30.59
N CYS A 9 41.82 -22.97 -30.22
CA CYS A 9 41.70 -23.78 -29.01
C CYS A 9 42.17 -25.22 -29.22
N LYS A 10 43.25 -25.61 -28.55
CA LYS A 10 43.82 -26.98 -28.59
C LYS A 10 43.23 -27.91 -27.51
N SER A 11 42.13 -27.53 -26.87
CA SER A 11 41.48 -28.31 -25.82
C SER A 11 40.82 -29.56 -26.39
N ARG A 12 41.09 -30.72 -25.78
CA ARG A 12 40.56 -32.02 -26.18
C ARG A 12 40.09 -32.79 -24.96
N TYR A 13 39.14 -33.70 -25.16
CA TYR A 13 38.59 -34.52 -24.09
C TYR A 13 39.65 -35.40 -23.41
N SER A 14 40.65 -35.89 -24.16
CA SER A 14 41.77 -36.68 -23.62
C SER A 14 42.62 -35.95 -22.58
N ARG A 15 42.57 -34.62 -22.53
CA ARG A 15 43.26 -33.82 -21.50
C ARG A 15 42.38 -33.56 -20.27
N GLY A 16 41.32 -34.35 -20.07
CA GLY A 16 40.40 -34.23 -18.93
C GLY A 16 39.45 -33.03 -19.00
N LYS A 17 39.32 -32.37 -20.15
CA LYS A 17 38.48 -31.18 -20.32
C LYS A 17 37.04 -31.54 -20.68
N LYS A 18 36.07 -30.90 -20.01
CA LYS A 18 34.65 -31.00 -20.34
C LYS A 18 34.37 -30.27 -21.65
N ILE A 19 33.75 -30.98 -22.59
CA ILE A 19 33.39 -30.48 -23.92
C ILE A 19 31.88 -30.57 -24.07
N PHE A 20 31.24 -29.44 -24.38
CA PHE A 20 29.81 -29.27 -24.53
C PHE A 20 29.45 -29.09 -26.01
N SER A 21 28.36 -29.70 -26.44
CA SER A 21 27.80 -29.46 -27.77
C SER A 21 27.08 -28.11 -27.82
N LEU A 22 27.01 -27.50 -29.01
CA LEU A 22 26.22 -26.28 -29.19
C LEU A 22 24.74 -26.52 -28.82
N PRO A 23 24.08 -25.53 -28.19
CA PRO A 23 22.64 -25.56 -27.96
C PRO A 23 21.86 -25.76 -29.28
N ARG A 24 20.83 -26.61 -29.25
CA ARG A 24 20.02 -26.96 -30.43
C ARG A 24 18.54 -26.64 -30.20
N GLY A 25 17.81 -26.51 -31.31
CA GLY A 25 16.36 -26.29 -31.31
C GLY A 25 15.97 -24.81 -31.36
N LYS A 26 14.73 -24.55 -31.76
CA LYS A 26 14.19 -23.19 -31.94
C LYS A 26 14.27 -22.35 -30.65
N ASP A 27 14.07 -22.99 -29.50
CA ASP A 27 14.07 -22.33 -28.19
C ASP A 27 15.47 -21.85 -27.75
N ASN A 28 16.52 -22.39 -28.37
CA ASN A 28 17.91 -22.04 -28.07
C ASN A 28 18.59 -21.23 -29.18
N ALA A 29 17.84 -20.75 -30.18
CA ALA A 29 18.38 -20.03 -31.33
C ALA A 29 19.13 -18.76 -30.94
N THR A 30 18.57 -17.97 -30.00
CA THR A 30 19.20 -16.76 -29.47
C THR A 30 20.51 -17.07 -28.75
N ARG A 31 20.53 -18.14 -27.95
CA ARG A 31 21.73 -18.60 -27.24
C ARG A 31 22.78 -19.13 -28.23
N GLN A 32 22.37 -19.82 -29.28
CA GLN A 32 23.24 -20.31 -30.33
C GLN A 32 23.90 -19.15 -31.10
N GLU A 33 23.15 -18.11 -31.43
CA GLU A 33 23.66 -16.92 -32.12
C GLU A 33 24.72 -16.19 -31.28
N VAL A 34 24.46 -15.96 -29.99
CA VAL A 34 25.44 -15.37 -29.06
C VAL A 34 26.71 -16.22 -28.99
N TRP A 35 26.60 -17.54 -29.05
CA TRP A 35 27.75 -18.44 -29.03
C TRP A 35 28.55 -18.37 -30.33
N LEU A 36 27.89 -18.38 -31.49
CA LEU A 36 28.54 -18.25 -32.80
C LEU A 36 29.27 -16.90 -32.95
N GLN A 37 28.63 -15.80 -32.52
CA GLN A 37 29.24 -14.48 -32.50
C GLN A 37 30.52 -14.46 -31.63
N ARG A 38 30.49 -15.10 -30.45
CA ARG A 38 31.67 -15.15 -29.55
C ARG A 38 32.81 -16.01 -30.08
N ILE A 39 32.51 -17.06 -30.85
CA ILE A 39 33.53 -17.94 -31.46
C ILE A 39 34.16 -17.27 -32.69
N GLY A 40 33.48 -16.28 -33.27
CA GLY A 40 33.93 -15.57 -34.47
C GLY A 40 33.91 -16.45 -35.72
N ARG A 41 33.01 -17.43 -35.78
CA ARG A 41 32.81 -18.31 -36.95
C ARG A 41 31.33 -18.42 -37.27
N THR A 42 30.99 -18.19 -38.53
CA THR A 42 29.61 -18.24 -39.05
C THR A 42 29.33 -19.51 -39.85
N ASP A 43 30.35 -20.32 -40.12
CA ASP A 43 30.36 -21.49 -41.02
C ASP A 43 30.41 -22.84 -40.28
N LEU A 44 30.09 -22.87 -38.98
CA LEU A 44 30.20 -24.06 -38.15
C LEU A 44 28.97 -24.97 -38.27
N ASP A 45 29.17 -26.25 -38.59
CA ASP A 45 28.14 -27.28 -38.51
C ASP A 45 27.74 -27.51 -37.03
N PRO A 46 26.49 -27.20 -36.63
CA PRO A 46 26.01 -27.36 -35.25
C PRO A 46 26.01 -28.82 -34.76
N VAL A 47 26.11 -29.78 -35.67
CA VAL A 47 26.12 -31.22 -35.35
C VAL A 47 27.48 -31.64 -34.79
N LEU A 48 28.55 -31.12 -35.37
CA LEU A 48 29.94 -31.47 -35.04
C LEU A 48 30.61 -30.45 -34.12
N SER A 49 30.04 -29.26 -34.00
CA SER A 49 30.65 -28.16 -33.27
C SER A 49 30.47 -28.27 -31.75
N ARG A 50 31.60 -28.31 -31.04
CA ARG A 50 31.65 -28.45 -29.58
C ARG A 50 32.63 -27.46 -28.96
N LEU A 51 32.35 -26.99 -27.75
CA LEU A 51 33.18 -26.02 -27.01
C LEU A 51 33.59 -26.55 -25.65
N CYS A 52 34.79 -26.20 -25.19
CA CYS A 52 35.22 -26.54 -23.84
C CYS A 52 34.69 -25.53 -22.80
N GLU A 53 34.67 -25.96 -21.53
CA GLU A 53 34.23 -25.17 -20.37
C GLU A 53 34.77 -23.73 -20.31
N MET A 54 36.00 -23.49 -20.79
CA MET A 54 36.64 -22.17 -20.74
C MET A 54 35.96 -21.11 -21.63
N HIS A 55 35.20 -21.53 -22.64
CA HIS A 55 34.46 -20.61 -23.52
C HIS A 55 32.99 -20.44 -23.08
N LEU A 56 32.55 -21.16 -22.05
CA LEU A 56 31.18 -21.08 -21.51
C LEU A 56 31.05 -20.04 -20.39
N GLN A 57 32.15 -19.70 -19.72
CA GLN A 57 32.13 -18.63 -18.72
C GLN A 57 32.02 -17.28 -19.42
N VAL A 58 31.03 -16.50 -18.99
CA VAL A 58 30.87 -15.09 -19.32
C VAL A 58 32.23 -14.42 -19.20
N PRO A 59 32.69 -13.62 -20.19
CA PRO A 59 34.00 -13.01 -20.09
C PRO A 59 34.06 -12.19 -18.80
N ASN A 60 34.85 -12.68 -17.83
CA ASN A 60 35.47 -11.77 -16.89
C ASN A 60 36.31 -10.86 -17.78
N VAL A 61 35.90 -9.60 -17.87
CA VAL A 61 36.40 -8.61 -18.84
C VAL A 61 37.87 -8.24 -18.63
N THR A 62 38.61 -9.01 -17.83
CA THR A 62 39.89 -8.62 -17.27
C THR A 62 41.10 -9.24 -17.94
N HIS A 63 40.99 -10.19 -18.87
CA HIS A 63 42.19 -10.73 -19.51
C HIS A 63 42.00 -11.15 -20.98
N CYS A 64 41.92 -10.15 -21.87
CA CYS A 64 42.33 -10.34 -23.26
C CYS A 64 43.15 -9.11 -23.69
N SER A 65 44.47 -9.21 -23.57
CA SER A 65 45.42 -8.16 -23.95
C SER A 65 45.38 -7.80 -25.43
N LEU A 66 44.74 -8.63 -26.28
CA LEU A 66 44.53 -8.34 -27.70
C LEU A 66 43.35 -7.41 -27.94
N PHE A 67 42.36 -7.36 -27.05
CA PHE A 67 41.20 -6.49 -27.19
C PHE A 67 41.56 -5.00 -26.93
N ASN A 68 42.50 -4.75 -26.01
CA ASN A 68 42.96 -3.39 -25.72
C ASN A 68 43.73 -2.74 -26.89
N SER A 69 44.33 -3.52 -27.80
CA SER A 69 45.13 -2.96 -28.90
C SER A 69 44.28 -2.42 -30.07
N LEU A 70 43.11 -3.01 -30.32
CA LEU A 70 42.20 -2.59 -31.39
C LEU A 70 41.28 -1.43 -30.97
N PHE A 71 41.21 -1.13 -29.67
CA PHE A 71 40.26 -0.16 -29.12
C PHE A 71 40.93 1.13 -28.61
N SER A 72 42.26 1.24 -28.71
CA SER A 72 43.04 2.44 -28.37
C SER A 72 42.94 3.59 -29.39
N SER A 73 42.22 3.44 -30.51
CA SER A 73 42.14 4.48 -31.54
C SER A 73 40.79 5.21 -31.63
N SER A 74 39.84 4.96 -30.72
CA SER A 74 38.57 5.71 -30.72
C SER A 74 38.62 6.81 -29.66
N SER A 75 38.82 8.06 -30.10
CA SER A 75 38.75 9.29 -29.30
C SER A 75 37.31 9.73 -29.01
N SER A 76 36.38 8.78 -28.86
CA SER A 76 34.94 9.00 -28.75
C SER A 76 34.38 8.85 -27.31
N TRP A 77 35.24 8.58 -26.32
CA TRP A 77 34.80 8.09 -25.01
C TRP A 77 34.52 9.20 -23.99
N ASP A 78 34.94 10.43 -24.28
CA ASP A 78 34.75 11.56 -23.37
C ASP A 78 33.28 11.99 -23.29
N ALA A 79 32.53 11.87 -24.39
CA ALA A 79 31.10 12.15 -24.42
C ALA A 79 30.31 11.10 -23.61
N ASP A 80 30.69 9.83 -23.73
CA ASP A 80 30.09 8.73 -22.97
C ASP A 80 30.40 8.84 -21.47
N GLN A 81 31.62 9.28 -21.12
CA GLN A 81 32.02 9.51 -19.72
C GLN A 81 31.21 10.63 -19.06
N ALA A 82 30.93 11.71 -19.78
CA ALA A 82 30.11 12.82 -19.29
C ALA A 82 28.65 12.39 -19.05
N VAL A 83 28.09 11.58 -19.94
CA VAL A 83 26.73 11.02 -19.79
C VAL A 83 26.67 10.07 -18.58
N VAL A 84 27.65 9.19 -18.42
CA VAL A 84 27.75 8.29 -17.26
C VAL A 84 27.85 9.08 -15.95
N ALA A 85 28.66 10.13 -15.92
CA ALA A 85 28.77 11.00 -14.74
C ALA A 85 27.45 11.73 -14.43
N ALA A 86 26.71 12.19 -15.45
CA ALA A 86 25.40 12.81 -15.28
C ALA A 86 24.36 11.81 -14.73
N LEU A 87 24.39 10.56 -15.21
CA LEU A 87 23.53 9.49 -14.72
C LEU A 87 23.83 9.14 -13.25
N HIS A 88 25.10 9.02 -12.86
CA HIS A 88 25.47 8.78 -11.47
C HIS A 88 24.99 9.90 -10.54
N LYS A 89 25.12 11.17 -10.96
CA LYS A 89 24.55 12.31 -10.23
C LYS A 89 23.04 12.18 -10.09
N ARG A 90 22.34 11.80 -11.17
CA ARG A 90 20.88 11.63 -11.13
C ARG A 90 20.47 10.50 -10.19
N ILE A 91 21.15 9.35 -10.23
CA ILE A 91 20.90 8.22 -9.33
C ILE A 91 21.06 8.66 -7.88
N ALA A 92 22.17 9.33 -7.53
CA ALA A 92 22.40 9.83 -6.18
C ALA A 92 21.29 10.79 -5.71
N THR A 93 20.86 11.74 -6.55
CA THR A 93 19.76 12.67 -6.20
C THR A 93 18.42 11.95 -5.98
N LEU A 94 18.14 10.91 -6.78
CA LEU A 94 16.92 10.12 -6.63
C LEU A 94 16.95 9.28 -5.36
N GLU A 95 18.08 8.68 -5.02
CA GLU A 95 18.27 7.94 -3.77
C GLU A 95 18.07 8.85 -2.55
N GLU A 96 18.61 10.07 -2.58
CA GLU A 96 18.39 11.05 -1.52
C GLU A 96 16.92 11.45 -1.40
N CYS A 97 16.24 11.69 -2.53
CA CYS A 97 14.82 12.02 -2.55
C CYS A 97 13.97 10.87 -1.98
N LEU A 98 14.26 9.63 -2.37
CA LEU A 98 13.59 8.45 -1.83
C LEU A 98 13.80 8.32 -0.33
N ASN A 99 15.02 8.55 0.16
CA ASN A 99 15.32 8.50 1.59
C ASN A 99 14.58 9.60 2.36
N ASN A 100 14.49 10.81 1.81
CA ASN A 100 13.71 11.90 2.40
C ASN A 100 12.20 11.55 2.46
N MET A 101 11.64 11.02 1.37
CA MET A 101 10.24 10.59 1.34
C MET A 101 9.95 9.45 2.32
N LYS A 102 10.85 8.46 2.43
CA LYS A 102 10.74 7.39 3.45
C LYS A 102 10.70 7.97 4.87
N ARG A 103 11.56 8.94 5.18
CA ARG A 103 11.56 9.64 6.48
C ARG A 103 10.25 10.39 6.72
N LYS A 104 9.74 11.10 5.71
CA LYS A 104 8.44 11.82 5.79
C LYS A 104 7.29 10.87 6.04
N VAL A 105 7.22 9.75 5.33
CA VAL A 105 6.19 8.73 5.52
C VAL A 105 6.26 8.17 6.93
N ALA A 106 7.45 7.83 7.43
CA ALA A 106 7.62 7.34 8.79
C ALA A 106 7.16 8.36 9.85
N ALA A 107 7.50 9.64 9.67
CA ALA A 107 7.07 10.71 10.57
C ALA A 107 5.54 10.89 10.57
N LEU A 108 4.91 10.92 9.39
CA LEU A 108 3.46 11.02 9.26
C LEU A 108 2.74 9.79 9.82
N GLN A 109 3.29 8.59 9.64
CA GLN A 109 2.75 7.36 10.20
C GLN A 109 2.86 7.36 11.73
N GLN A 110 3.96 7.86 12.28
CA GLN A 110 4.11 8.07 13.71
C GLN A 110 3.08 9.08 14.23
N GLN A 111 2.89 10.21 13.54
CA GLN A 111 1.89 11.22 13.91
C GLN A 111 0.47 10.64 13.90
N LYS A 112 0.11 9.89 12.84
CA LYS A 112 -1.18 9.19 12.74
C LYS A 112 -1.38 8.22 13.90
N SER A 113 -0.36 7.45 14.27
CA SER A 113 -0.44 6.53 15.41
C SER A 113 -0.65 7.28 16.75
N ARG A 114 0.01 8.43 16.94
CA ARG A 114 -0.17 9.26 18.15
C ARG A 114 -1.57 9.86 18.20
N ALA A 115 -2.07 10.39 17.08
CA ALA A 115 -3.44 10.92 16.99
C ALA A 115 -4.47 9.82 17.23
N ASN A 116 -4.29 8.63 16.65
CA ASN A 116 -5.16 7.48 16.88
C ASN A 116 -5.14 7.05 18.35
N ARG A 117 -3.97 6.99 19.00
CA ARG A 117 -3.88 6.67 20.43
C ARG A 117 -4.67 7.67 21.28
N ARG A 118 -4.50 8.98 21.02
CA ARG A 118 -5.27 10.03 21.69
C ARG A 118 -6.77 9.88 21.45
N ASN A 119 -7.19 9.64 20.21
CA ASN A 119 -8.60 9.41 19.89
C ASN A 119 -9.17 8.17 20.59
N HIS A 120 -8.41 7.08 20.66
CA HIS A 120 -8.84 5.87 21.40
C HIS A 120 -8.94 6.16 22.89
N GLU A 121 -8.00 6.90 23.46
CA GLU A 121 -8.01 7.28 24.87
C GLU A 121 -9.19 8.20 25.21
N LEU A 122 -9.43 9.24 24.41
CA LEU A 122 -10.57 10.13 24.54
C LEU A 122 -11.89 9.35 24.42
N THR A 123 -12.01 8.50 23.39
CA THR A 123 -13.19 7.65 23.20
C THR A 123 -13.41 6.72 24.39
N ARG A 124 -12.34 6.11 24.93
CA ARG A 124 -12.41 5.25 26.10
C ARG A 124 -12.84 6.01 27.35
N ASN A 125 -12.32 7.22 27.57
CA ASN A 125 -12.68 8.03 28.73
C ASN A 125 -14.11 8.55 28.65
N ILE A 126 -14.56 8.96 27.46
CA ILE A 126 -15.93 9.43 27.23
C ILE A 126 -16.95 8.30 27.50
N LYS A 127 -16.66 7.07 27.06
CA LYS A 127 -17.51 5.88 27.31
C LYS A 127 -17.69 5.53 28.79
N LYS A 128 -16.90 6.09 29.71
CA LYS A 128 -17.09 5.90 31.16
C LYS A 128 -18.30 6.68 31.69
N TYR A 129 -18.64 7.80 31.06
CA TYR A 129 -19.68 8.72 31.53
C TYR A 129 -20.92 8.66 30.64
N LEU A 130 -20.72 8.58 29.32
CA LEU A 130 -21.80 8.61 28.33
C LEU A 130 -22.05 7.22 27.75
N SER A 131 -23.33 6.88 27.64
CA SER A 131 -23.79 5.66 26.97
C SER A 131 -23.63 5.76 25.44
N PRO A 132 -23.54 4.63 24.70
CA PRO A 132 -23.32 4.63 23.26
C PRO A 132 -24.37 5.40 22.44
N ASP A 133 -25.63 5.32 22.84
CA ASP A 133 -26.76 6.04 22.24
C ASP A 133 -26.66 7.57 22.48
N GLN A 134 -26.17 8.00 23.65
CA GLN A 134 -25.86 9.42 23.92
C GLN A 134 -24.77 9.94 22.98
N LEU A 135 -23.73 9.15 22.75
CA LEU A 135 -22.67 9.49 21.79
C LEU A 135 -23.19 9.54 20.35
N GLN A 136 -24.02 8.57 19.97
CA GLN A 136 -24.68 8.59 18.67
C GLN A 136 -25.60 9.80 18.53
N GLY A 137 -26.30 10.19 19.60
CA GLY A 137 -26.99 11.47 19.76
C GLY A 137 -26.09 12.61 19.29
N MET A 138 -24.99 12.81 20.02
CA MET A 138 -24.06 13.92 19.80
C MET A 138 -23.51 13.95 18.37
N TRP A 139 -23.25 12.77 17.77
CA TRP A 139 -22.78 12.67 16.39
C TRP A 139 -23.81 13.10 15.34
N THR A 140 -25.09 12.77 15.55
CA THR A 140 -26.15 13.08 14.57
C THR A 140 -26.70 14.50 14.68
N CYS A 141 -26.24 15.29 15.66
CA CYS A 141 -26.71 16.65 15.98
C CYS A 141 -28.24 16.81 16.23
N SER A 142 -29.04 15.77 16.10
CA SER A 142 -30.46 15.75 16.44
C SER A 142 -30.71 14.77 17.58
N MET A 143 -31.27 15.29 18.67
CA MET A 143 -31.81 14.47 19.77
C MET A 143 -33.29 14.12 19.56
N ARG A 144 -33.95 14.74 18.58
CA ARG A 144 -35.38 14.59 18.35
C ARG A 144 -35.66 13.17 17.83
N GLU A 145 -36.69 12.54 18.39
CA GLU A 145 -37.15 11.19 18.01
C GLU A 145 -36.20 10.02 18.32
N LYS A 146 -35.11 10.23 19.08
CA LYS A 146 -34.27 9.11 19.54
C LYS A 146 -34.92 8.36 20.69
N GLN A 147 -35.01 7.05 20.52
CA GLN A 147 -35.31 6.15 21.62
C GLN A 147 -34.04 5.94 22.43
N TRP A 148 -34.03 6.48 23.65
CA TRP A 148 -32.93 6.27 24.58
C TRP A 148 -32.97 4.85 25.15
N SER A 149 -31.80 4.24 25.27
CA SER A 149 -31.65 2.96 25.94
C SER A 149 -32.04 3.07 27.41
N THR A 150 -32.45 1.94 27.99
CA THR A 150 -32.80 1.86 29.41
C THR A 150 -31.65 2.32 30.31
N GLU A 151 -30.39 2.04 29.94
CA GLU A 151 -29.21 2.50 30.68
C GLU A 151 -29.12 4.03 30.73
N THR A 152 -29.34 4.70 29.59
CA THR A 152 -29.34 6.15 29.49
C THR A 152 -30.47 6.78 30.29
N ILE A 153 -31.67 6.20 30.22
CA ILE A 153 -32.82 6.65 31.02
C ILE A 153 -32.51 6.50 32.52
N GLN A 154 -31.96 5.36 32.94
CA GLN A 154 -31.57 5.13 34.34
C GLN A 154 -30.49 6.10 34.82
N LYS A 155 -29.48 6.40 34.01
CA LYS A 155 -28.44 7.42 34.33
C LYS A 155 -29.06 8.80 34.51
N GLY A 156 -29.95 9.22 33.61
CA GLY A 156 -30.67 10.49 33.71
C GLY A 156 -31.55 10.57 34.96
N LEU A 157 -32.27 9.50 35.28
CA LEU A 157 -33.09 9.41 36.50
C LEU A 157 -32.21 9.48 37.76
N LYS A 158 -31.10 8.75 37.82
CA LYS A 158 -30.15 8.82 38.95
C LYS A 158 -29.64 10.24 39.17
N LEU A 159 -29.24 10.93 38.10
CA LEU A 159 -28.79 12.32 38.17
C LEU A 159 -29.92 13.22 38.69
N ARG A 160 -31.13 13.10 38.14
CA ARG A 160 -32.30 13.89 38.54
C ARG A 160 -32.70 13.69 39.99
N LEU A 161 -32.58 12.46 40.51
CA LEU A 161 -32.85 12.15 41.91
C LEU A 161 -31.76 12.71 42.83
N ALA A 162 -30.49 12.71 42.40
CA ALA A 162 -29.38 13.21 43.20
C ALA A 162 -29.37 14.73 43.37
N CYS A 163 -29.68 15.50 42.31
CA CYS A 163 -29.60 16.97 42.34
C CYS A 163 -30.97 17.67 42.22
N GLY A 164 -32.07 16.93 42.20
CA GLY A 164 -33.43 17.45 42.03
C GLY A 164 -33.72 17.98 40.62
N SER A 165 -34.97 18.37 40.38
CA SER A 165 -35.40 18.88 39.06
C SER A 165 -34.70 20.17 38.64
N ARG A 166 -34.46 21.09 39.60
CA ARG A 166 -33.74 22.34 39.33
C ARG A 166 -32.28 22.09 38.97
N GLY A 167 -31.59 21.23 39.71
CA GLY A 167 -30.20 20.86 39.42
C GLY A 167 -30.06 20.15 38.07
N TYR A 168 -30.96 19.19 37.79
CA TYR A 168 -30.99 18.48 36.52
C TYR A 168 -31.23 19.41 35.32
N ASN A 169 -32.17 20.36 35.47
CA ASN A 169 -32.43 21.34 34.42
C ASN A 169 -31.27 22.33 34.25
N ALA A 170 -30.53 22.65 35.32
CA ALA A 170 -29.34 23.48 35.23
C ALA A 170 -28.22 22.78 34.46
N THR A 171 -27.95 21.50 34.74
CA THR A 171 -26.96 20.71 33.97
C THR A 171 -27.38 20.55 32.51
N ALA A 172 -28.66 20.28 32.25
CA ALA A 172 -29.20 20.17 30.90
C ALA A 172 -29.19 21.51 30.11
N ARG A 173 -29.10 22.66 30.78
CA ARG A 173 -29.00 23.98 30.14
C ARG A 173 -27.57 24.51 30.06
N ALA A 174 -26.68 24.09 30.96
CA ALA A 174 -25.27 24.46 30.95
C ALA A 174 -24.45 23.66 29.94
N GLU A 175 -24.79 22.39 29.72
CA GLU A 175 -24.08 21.50 28.79
C GLU A 175 -24.46 21.72 27.32
N TRP A 176 -25.58 22.40 27.06
CA TRP A 176 -26.10 22.64 25.72
C TRP A 176 -26.32 24.15 25.62
N GLY A 177 -25.38 24.84 24.94
CA GLY A 177 -25.57 26.22 24.52
C GLY A 177 -26.89 26.41 23.77
N SER A 178 -27.25 27.65 23.45
CA SER A 178 -28.50 27.94 22.73
C SER A 178 -28.65 26.99 21.53
N ALA A 179 -29.87 26.61 21.14
CA ALA A 179 -30.09 25.69 20.01
C ALA A 179 -29.38 26.15 18.71
N GLU A 180 -29.07 27.44 18.62
CA GLU A 180 -28.27 28.09 17.59
C GLU A 180 -26.77 27.72 17.61
N ASP A 181 -26.18 27.51 18.80
CA ASP A 181 -24.78 27.13 18.99
C ASP A 181 -24.52 25.67 18.59
N VAL A 182 -25.46 24.78 18.90
CA VAL A 182 -25.38 23.35 18.56
C VAL A 182 -25.42 23.14 17.04
N SER A 183 -26.20 23.95 16.31
CA SER A 183 -26.27 23.90 14.84
C SER A 183 -24.99 24.39 14.17
N ARG A 184 -24.24 25.30 14.82
CA ARG A 184 -22.99 25.87 14.30
C ARG A 184 -21.77 24.96 14.54
N ALA A 185 -21.84 24.09 15.55
CA ALA A 185 -20.78 23.15 15.93
C ALA A 185 -20.85 21.79 15.21
N CYS A 186 -21.89 21.54 14.40
CA CYS A 186 -21.99 20.29 13.65
C CYS A 186 -20.86 20.20 12.62
N PRO A 187 -19.97 19.20 12.70
CA PRO A 187 -19.04 18.96 11.61
C PRO A 187 -19.86 18.66 10.36
N ALA A 188 -19.72 19.52 9.34
CA ALA A 188 -20.17 19.21 8.00
C ALA A 188 -19.72 17.79 7.68
N GLN A 189 -20.68 16.94 7.32
CA GLN A 189 -20.49 15.53 7.02
C GLN A 189 -19.20 15.35 6.22
N LEU A 190 -18.18 14.75 6.85
CA LEU A 190 -16.99 14.32 6.13
C LEU A 190 -17.48 13.40 5.00
N PRO A 191 -17.18 13.68 3.72
CA PRO A 191 -17.63 12.84 2.64
C PRO A 191 -17.09 11.44 2.88
N ALA A 192 -18.00 10.46 2.88
CA ALA A 192 -17.64 9.06 2.89
C ALA A 192 -16.64 8.82 1.75
N THR A 193 -15.38 8.59 2.08
CA THR A 193 -14.42 8.11 1.10
C THR A 193 -14.91 6.74 0.65
N ARG A 194 -15.49 6.73 -0.55
CA ARG A 194 -15.80 5.52 -1.32
C ARG A 194 -14.49 4.77 -1.54
N ASP A 195 -14.20 3.79 -0.70
CA ASP A 195 -13.34 2.69 -1.09
C ASP A 195 -14.20 1.77 -1.97
N HIS A 196 -14.12 2.03 -3.27
CA HIS A 196 -14.83 1.28 -4.30
C HIS A 196 -13.87 0.23 -4.87
N GLU A 197 -13.84 -0.97 -4.29
CA GLU A 197 -13.29 -2.16 -4.95
C GLU A 197 -14.13 -3.40 -4.62
N GLY A 198 -14.53 -4.13 -5.67
CA GLY A 198 -14.95 -5.53 -5.58
C GLY A 198 -16.46 -5.77 -5.62
N GLY A 199 -16.97 -6.13 -6.80
CA GLY A 199 -18.39 -6.37 -7.07
C GLY A 199 -18.98 -7.66 -6.50
N GLY A 200 -20.32 -7.75 -6.57
CA GLY A 200 -21.04 -8.97 -6.23
C GLY A 200 -22.56 -8.82 -6.14
N ARG A 201 -23.22 -8.98 -7.30
CA ARG A 201 -24.60 -9.45 -7.53
C ARG A 201 -25.70 -9.11 -6.50
N ALA A 202 -26.64 -8.29 -6.96
CA ALA A 202 -27.97 -8.15 -6.43
C ALA A 202 -28.70 -9.50 -6.27
N ARG A 203 -29.16 -9.79 -5.04
CA ARG A 203 -30.30 -10.68 -4.80
C ARG A 203 -31.47 -9.85 -4.30
N ARG A 204 -32.47 -9.69 -5.16
CA ARG A 204 -33.85 -9.36 -4.77
C ARG A 204 -34.56 -10.66 -4.40
N ARG A 205 -35.02 -10.76 -3.15
CA ARG A 205 -36.20 -11.55 -2.70
C ARG A 205 -36.78 -10.81 -1.50
N GLU A 206 -38.01 -10.30 -1.65
CA GLU A 206 -39.25 -10.80 -0.98
C GLU A 206 -39.30 -10.31 0.48
N GLY A 207 -40.39 -9.85 1.06
CA GLY A 207 -41.80 -9.84 0.69
C GLY A 207 -42.55 -8.94 1.68
N ARG A 208 -43.82 -8.69 1.38
CA ARG A 208 -44.74 -7.83 2.14
C ARG A 208 -45.35 -8.58 3.34
N ASN A 209 -46.07 -7.78 4.12
CA ASN A 209 -47.14 -8.09 5.08
C ASN A 209 -46.67 -8.35 6.50
N ALA A 210 -47.39 -7.97 7.54
CA ALA A 210 -48.47 -7.02 7.82
C ALA A 210 -48.66 -7.13 9.36
N ASP A 211 -49.39 -6.19 9.95
CA ASP A 211 -50.03 -6.34 11.26
C ASP A 211 -49.14 -6.11 12.49
N GLU A 212 -49.29 -4.97 13.16
CA GLU A 212 -50.04 -4.92 14.41
C GLU A 212 -50.20 -3.47 14.91
N SER A 213 -51.31 -3.29 15.63
CA SER A 213 -52.09 -2.08 15.87
C SER A 213 -51.45 -0.98 16.77
N PRO A 214 -52.06 0.24 16.79
CA PRO A 214 -51.49 1.43 17.43
C PRO A 214 -52.09 1.71 18.82
N HIS A 215 -51.29 2.05 19.84
CA HIS A 215 -51.73 2.81 21.04
C HIS A 215 -50.54 3.16 21.97
N PRO A 216 -50.63 4.16 22.87
CA PRO A 216 -51.31 5.45 22.79
C PRO A 216 -50.32 6.64 22.81
N ARG A 217 -50.74 7.75 22.19
CA ARG A 217 -50.16 9.09 22.38
C ARG A 217 -50.39 9.56 23.82
N TRP A 218 -49.33 9.72 24.60
CA TRP A 218 -49.39 10.52 25.81
C TRP A 218 -49.40 12.02 25.42
N ARG A 219 -50.59 12.57 25.19
CA ARG A 219 -50.84 14.01 25.34
C ARG A 219 -50.81 14.31 26.83
N THR A 220 -49.75 14.95 27.32
CA THR A 220 -49.85 15.72 28.57
C THR A 220 -50.54 17.04 28.23
N SER A 221 -51.86 17.02 28.31
CA SER A 221 -52.68 18.21 28.45
C SER A 221 -52.36 18.88 29.77
N LEU A 222 -52.21 20.19 29.70
CA LEU A 222 -52.31 21.16 30.78
C LEU A 222 -53.39 20.79 31.81
N LEU A 223 -53.15 21.08 33.09
CA LEU A 223 -53.94 22.05 33.88
C LEU A 223 -53.32 22.23 35.30
N PRO A 224 -53.66 23.34 36.00
CA PRO A 224 -52.82 23.98 37.01
C PRO A 224 -53.34 23.79 38.45
N ARG A 225 -52.44 23.99 39.42
CA ARG A 225 -52.58 24.95 40.52
C ARG A 225 -51.25 25.11 41.25
#